data_AF-A7S9H6-F1
#
_entry.id   AF-A7S9H6-F1
#
_cell.length_a   1.000
_cell.length_b   1.000
_cell.length_c   1.000
_cell.angle_alpha   90.00
_cell.angle_beta   90.00
_cell.angle_gamma   90.00
#
_symmetry.space_group_name_H-M   'P 1'
#
loop_
_entity.id
_entity.type
_entity.pdbx_description
1 polymer ?
#
loop_
_entity_poly.entity_id
_entity_poly.type
_entity_poly.pdbx_seq_one_letter_code
_entity_poly.pdbx_strand_id
1 'polypeptide(L)'
;DGKWGAWSDWGSCSASCGPGKRIRTRECNDPAPKSGGKMCEGAKQQTGHCEFSPCPTDGSWSSWTEWSDCTQECGDGVRTRSRYCDNPSPAAGGSDCAGKSEEYTYCKKRDCCE
;
A
#
# COMPACT_ATOMS: atom_id res chain seq x y z
N ASP A 1 -44.98 -11.89 -15.48
CA ASP A 1 -43.57 -11.48 -15.38
C ASP A 1 -43.19 -11.28 -13.93
N GLY A 2 -41.96 -11.62 -13.57
CA GLY A 2 -41.43 -11.44 -12.23
C GLY A 2 -41.07 -9.98 -11.94
N LYS A 3 -41.03 -9.60 -10.67
CA LYS A 3 -40.55 -8.29 -10.24
C LYS A 3 -39.49 -8.43 -9.14
N TRP A 4 -38.56 -7.48 -9.14
CA TRP A 4 -37.50 -7.40 -8.16
C TRP A 4 -38.08 -7.15 -6.77
N GLY A 5 -37.71 -7.99 -5.80
CA GLY A 5 -37.87 -7.70 -4.39
C GLY A 5 -36.91 -6.61 -3.91
N ALA A 6 -37.03 -6.28 -2.62
CA ALA A 6 -36.15 -5.31 -1.97
C ALA A 6 -34.67 -5.75 -2.06
N TRP A 7 -33.79 -4.76 -2.09
CA TRP A 7 -32.37 -5.01 -1.90
C TRP A 7 -32.11 -5.48 -0.47
N SER A 8 -31.20 -6.44 -0.31
CA SER A 8 -30.59 -6.75 0.97
C SER A 8 -29.86 -5.53 1.53
N ASP A 9 -29.54 -5.60 2.82
CA ASP A 9 -28.51 -4.74 3.38
C ASP A 9 -27.17 -4.95 2.65
N TRP A 10 -26.31 -3.95 2.76
CA TRP A 10 -24.95 -4.05 2.27
C TRP A 10 -24.17 -5.08 3.09
N GLY A 11 -23.49 -6.01 2.40
CA GLY A 11 -22.49 -6.87 3.02
C GLY A 11 -21.28 -6.10 3.52
N SER A 12 -20.39 -6.81 4.23
CA SER A 12 -19.13 -6.25 4.72
C SER A 12 -18.29 -5.66 3.60
N CYS A 13 -17.48 -4.66 3.96
CA CYS A 13 -16.49 -4.11 3.05
C CYS A 13 -15.39 -5.14 2.76
N SER A 14 -14.90 -5.16 1.53
CA SER A 14 -13.81 -6.03 1.09
C SER A 14 -12.44 -5.65 1.67
N ALA A 15 -12.32 -4.45 2.22
CA ALA A 15 -11.09 -3.91 2.80
C ALA A 15 -11.30 -3.63 4.29
N SER A 16 -10.22 -3.73 5.06
CA SER A 16 -10.16 -3.35 6.48
C SER A 16 -9.50 -1.98 6.71
N CYS A 17 -8.84 -1.45 5.67
CA CYS A 17 -8.23 -0.13 5.61
C CYS A 17 -8.35 0.40 4.18
N GLY A 18 -8.31 1.73 4.02
CA GLY A 18 -8.36 2.38 2.72
C GLY A 18 -9.67 2.11 1.95
N PRO A 19 -9.65 2.28 0.62
CA PRO A 19 -10.83 2.10 -0.22
C PRO A 19 -11.14 0.62 -0.43
N GLY A 20 -12.43 0.28 -0.40
CA GLY A 20 -12.93 -1.06 -0.63
C GLY A 20 -14.27 -1.07 -1.36
N LYS A 21 -14.81 -2.28 -1.53
CA LYS A 21 -16.11 -2.52 -2.15
C LYS A 21 -16.99 -3.34 -1.24
N ARG A 22 -18.30 -3.13 -1.32
CA ARG A 22 -19.33 -3.92 -0.64
C ARG A 22 -20.41 -4.29 -1.63
N ILE A 23 -21.13 -5.36 -1.34
CA ILE A 23 -22.11 -5.96 -2.25
C ILE A 23 -23.45 -6.05 -1.54
N ARG A 24 -24.53 -5.75 -2.27
CA ARG A 24 -25.89 -6.11 -1.89
C ARG A 24 -26.58 -6.84 -3.04
N THR A 25 -27.56 -7.67 -2.71
CA THR A 25 -28.28 -8.50 -3.69
C THR A 25 -29.78 -8.28 -3.56
N ARG A 26 -30.51 -8.61 -4.62
CA ARG A 26 -31.97 -8.68 -4.62
C ARG A 26 -32.42 -9.91 -5.37
N GLU A 27 -33.62 -10.37 -5.09
CA GLU A 27 -34.18 -11.55 -5.73
C GLU A 27 -35.40 -11.18 -6.58
N CYS A 28 -35.64 -11.95 -7.64
CA CYS A 28 -36.79 -11.77 -8.50
C CYS A 28 -37.99 -12.54 -7.92
N ASN A 29 -38.49 -12.09 -6.78
CA ASN A 29 -39.47 -12.83 -5.98
C ASN A 29 -40.69 -12.02 -5.52
N ASP A 30 -40.85 -10.76 -5.95
CA ASP A 30 -41.93 -9.88 -5.47
C ASP A 30 -42.81 -9.26 -6.59
N PRO A 31 -43.60 -10.06 -7.34
CA PRO A 31 -43.76 -11.50 -7.20
C PRO A 31 -42.76 -12.28 -8.08
N ALA A 32 -42.54 -13.55 -7.72
CA ALA A 32 -41.77 -14.48 -8.56
C ALA A 32 -42.49 -14.73 -9.91
N PRO A 33 -41.75 -14.90 -11.02
CA PRO A 33 -42.35 -15.27 -12.30
C PRO A 33 -43.03 -16.65 -12.22
N LYS A 34 -44.26 -16.77 -12.73
CA LYS A 34 -45.05 -18.00 -12.77
C LYS A 34 -45.50 -18.30 -14.19
N SER A 35 -45.78 -19.57 -14.49
CA SER A 35 -46.39 -20.05 -15.74
C SER A 35 -45.71 -19.54 -17.02
N GLY A 36 -44.36 -19.52 -17.05
CA GLY A 36 -43.59 -19.04 -18.19
C GLY A 36 -43.43 -17.52 -18.28
N GLY A 37 -43.82 -16.77 -17.24
CA GLY A 37 -43.58 -15.33 -17.17
C GLY A 37 -42.09 -14.96 -17.21
N LYS A 38 -41.77 -13.76 -17.71
CA LYS A 38 -40.39 -13.30 -17.87
C LYS A 38 -39.66 -13.14 -16.54
N MET A 39 -38.37 -13.48 -16.54
CA MET A 39 -37.46 -13.15 -15.44
C MET A 39 -37.26 -11.64 -15.32
N CYS A 40 -36.85 -11.18 -14.15
CA CYS A 40 -36.61 -9.76 -13.92
C CYS A 40 -35.44 -9.25 -14.74
N GLU A 41 -35.65 -8.17 -15.48
CA GLU A 41 -34.61 -7.51 -16.25
C GLU A 41 -33.76 -6.58 -15.36
N GLY A 42 -32.44 -6.57 -15.59
CA GLY A 42 -31.48 -5.78 -14.83
C GLY A 42 -30.62 -6.58 -13.84
N ALA A 43 -29.79 -5.89 -13.06
CA ALA A 43 -28.81 -6.54 -12.19
C ALA A 43 -29.42 -7.11 -10.91
N LYS A 44 -29.10 -8.38 -10.61
CA LYS A 44 -29.37 -9.07 -9.33
C LYS A 44 -28.49 -8.56 -8.19
N GLN A 45 -27.32 -8.02 -8.53
CA GLN A 45 -26.28 -7.63 -7.59
C GLN A 45 -25.88 -6.18 -7.84
N GLN A 46 -25.62 -5.45 -6.76
CA GLN A 46 -25.07 -4.11 -6.83
C GLN A 46 -23.78 -4.05 -6.02
N THR A 47 -22.78 -3.39 -6.59
CA THR A 47 -21.52 -3.08 -5.93
C THR A 47 -21.55 -1.62 -5.48
N GLY A 48 -21.20 -1.38 -4.22
CA GLY A 48 -21.06 -0.06 -3.62
C GLY A 48 -19.65 0.15 -3.10
N HIS A 49 -19.27 1.41 -2.90
CA HIS A 49 -18.01 1.78 -2.29
C HIS A 49 -18.11 1.80 -0.76
N CYS A 50 -16.99 1.54 -0.12
CA CYS A 50 -16.74 1.73 1.31
C CYS A 50 -15.30 2.21 1.47
N GLU A 51 -15.03 2.96 2.54
CA GLU A 51 -13.72 3.53 2.80
C GLU A 51 -13.44 3.53 4.30
N PHE A 52 -12.23 3.12 4.67
CA PHE A 52 -11.70 3.14 6.01
C PHE A 52 -10.47 4.06 6.09
N SER A 53 -9.92 4.21 7.30
CA SER A 53 -8.63 4.86 7.50
C SER A 53 -7.55 4.29 6.57
N PRO A 54 -6.60 5.12 6.09
CA PRO A 54 -5.54 4.67 5.19
C PRO A 54 -4.82 3.41 5.69
N CYS A 55 -4.40 2.55 4.76
CA CYS A 55 -3.65 1.36 5.13
C CYS A 55 -2.25 1.73 5.64
N PRO A 56 -1.75 1.02 6.67
CA PRO A 56 -0.36 1.14 7.08
C PRO A 56 0.57 0.89 5.90
N THR A 57 1.53 1.78 5.72
CA THR A 57 2.63 1.62 4.77
C THR A 57 3.90 1.49 5.57
N ASP A 58 4.54 0.33 5.53
CA ASP A 58 5.85 0.15 6.14
C ASP A 58 6.91 0.90 5.33
N GLY A 59 7.85 1.50 6.04
CA GLY A 59 8.98 2.17 5.43
C GLY A 59 9.92 1.19 4.75
N SER A 60 10.51 1.63 3.64
CA SER A 60 11.63 0.92 3.03
C SER A 60 12.77 1.88 2.72
N TRP A 61 13.98 1.35 2.84
CA TRP A 61 15.20 2.09 2.58
C TRP A 61 15.25 2.56 1.13
N SER A 62 15.67 3.80 0.93
CA SER A 62 16.22 4.29 -0.31
C SER A 62 17.47 3.47 -0.70
N SER A 63 17.87 3.60 -1.96
CA SER A 63 19.24 3.26 -2.33
C SER A 63 20.22 4.06 -1.46
N TRP A 64 21.35 3.45 -1.15
CA TRP A 64 22.47 4.19 -0.55
C TRP A 64 22.89 5.34 -1.47
N THR A 65 23.29 6.45 -0.86
CA THR A 65 24.06 7.48 -1.56
C THR A 65 25.37 6.90 -2.05
N GLU A 66 25.99 7.59 -3.00
CA GLU A 66 27.42 7.40 -3.25
C GLU A 66 28.22 7.62 -1.96
N TRP A 67 29.38 6.96 -1.90
CA TRP A 67 30.32 7.23 -0.82
C TRP A 67 30.81 8.67 -0.90
N SER A 68 30.94 9.31 0.26
CA SER A 68 31.62 10.60 0.39
C SER A 68 33.06 10.49 -0.07
N ASP A 69 33.68 11.66 -0.27
CA ASP A 69 35.14 11.73 -0.31
C ASP A 69 35.74 11.20 0.99
N CYS A 70 37.01 10.78 0.88
CA CYS A 70 37.79 10.37 2.03
C CYS A 70 38.04 11.60 2.93
N THR A 71 37.92 11.44 4.24
CA THR A 71 38.11 12.52 5.21
C THR A 71 39.51 13.14 5.18
N GLN A 72 40.50 12.41 4.66
CA GLN A 72 41.87 12.89 4.50
C GLN A 72 42.19 13.07 3.01
N GLU A 73 43.02 14.07 2.72
CA GLU A 73 43.57 14.31 1.37
C GLU A 73 44.80 13.44 1.07
N CYS A 74 45.48 12.95 2.11
CA CYS A 74 46.61 12.03 2.04
C CYS A 74 46.57 11.04 3.22
N GLY A 75 47.25 9.90 3.08
CA GLY A 75 47.26 8.84 4.09
C GLY A 75 45.91 8.17 4.28
N ASP A 76 45.61 7.85 5.53
CA ASP A 76 44.52 7.00 5.97
C ASP A 76 43.31 7.83 6.41
N GLY A 77 42.12 7.53 5.87
CA GLY A 77 40.89 8.22 6.22
C GLY A 77 39.66 7.30 6.25
N VAL A 78 38.50 7.92 6.42
CA VAL A 78 37.19 7.26 6.42
C VAL A 78 36.33 7.93 5.36
N ARG A 79 35.43 7.16 4.76
CA ARG A 79 34.35 7.69 3.92
C ARG A 79 33.02 7.11 4.39
N THR A 80 31.96 7.87 4.14
CA THR A 80 30.63 7.59 4.66
C THR A 80 29.61 7.55 3.53
N ARG A 81 28.56 6.76 3.68
CA ARG A 81 27.36 6.84 2.84
C ARG A 81 26.12 6.75 3.70
N SER A 82 25.02 7.29 3.19
CA SER A 82 23.75 7.35 3.91
C SER A 82 22.61 6.78 3.06
N ARG A 83 21.51 6.43 3.71
CA ARG A 83 20.24 6.04 3.08
C ARG A 83 19.10 6.53 3.95
N TYR A 84 17.92 6.69 3.36
CA TYR A 84 16.76 7.29 4.00
C TYR A 84 15.60 6.30 4.01
N CYS A 85 14.77 6.34 5.05
CA CYS A 85 13.55 5.51 5.11
C CYS A 85 12.39 6.22 4.40
N ASP A 86 12.52 6.38 3.08
CA ASP A 86 11.61 7.20 2.28
C ASP A 86 11.17 6.57 0.96
N ASN A 87 11.51 5.30 0.72
CA ASN A 87 11.18 4.61 -0.52
C ASN A 87 10.43 3.28 -0.29
N PRO A 88 9.21 3.30 0.28
CA PRO A 88 8.42 4.48 0.68
C PRO A 88 8.68 4.93 2.13
N SER A 89 8.19 6.12 2.50
CA SER A 89 8.17 6.55 3.92
C SER A 89 7.10 5.79 4.71
N PRO A 90 7.37 5.45 5.98
CA PRO A 90 6.36 4.91 6.88
C PRO A 90 5.14 5.83 6.98
N ALA A 91 3.93 5.28 6.90
CA ALA A 91 2.69 6.05 6.99
C ALA A 91 1.57 5.25 7.65
N ALA A 92 0.57 5.96 8.18
CA ALA A 92 -0.66 5.38 8.74
C ALA A 92 -0.42 4.25 9.77
N GLY A 93 0.62 4.40 10.60
CA GLY A 93 0.99 3.41 11.62
C GLY A 93 1.83 2.25 11.11
N GLY A 94 2.35 2.32 9.88
CA GLY A 94 3.36 1.39 9.38
C GLY A 94 4.71 1.53 10.09
N SER A 95 5.53 0.50 9.96
CA SER A 95 6.79 0.34 10.67
C SER A 95 7.90 1.19 10.07
N ASP A 96 8.81 1.67 10.90
CA ASP A 96 10.05 2.31 10.44
C ASP A 96 11.06 1.28 9.90
N CYS A 97 12.03 1.73 9.12
CA CYS A 97 13.03 0.87 8.52
C CYS A 97 13.97 0.27 9.57
N ALA A 98 14.14 -1.05 9.54
CA ALA A 98 15.12 -1.72 10.39
C ALA A 98 16.55 -1.56 9.82
N GLY A 99 17.50 -1.20 10.70
CA GLY A 99 18.93 -1.13 10.40
C GLY A 99 19.51 0.29 10.48
N LYS A 100 20.78 0.44 10.12
CA LYS A 100 21.48 1.74 10.15
C LYS A 100 21.14 2.57 8.91
N SER A 101 20.96 3.88 9.10
CA SER A 101 20.83 4.88 8.03
C SER A 101 22.18 5.32 7.45
N GLU A 102 23.28 4.99 8.13
CA GLU A 102 24.64 5.40 7.75
C GLU A 102 25.60 4.21 7.81
N GLU A 103 26.58 4.25 6.92
CA GLU A 103 27.67 3.28 6.85
C GLU A 103 29.01 3.99 6.64
N TYR A 104 30.05 3.44 7.26
CA TYR A 104 31.41 3.99 7.25
C TYR A 104 32.38 2.92 6.77
N THR A 105 33.38 3.31 5.99
CA THR A 105 34.46 2.41 5.57
C THR A 105 35.78 3.16 5.47
N TYR A 106 36.88 2.42 5.61
CA TYR A 106 38.23 2.96 5.47
C TYR A 106 38.54 3.29 4.01
N CYS A 107 39.34 4.36 3.82
CA CYS A 107 39.89 4.74 2.52
C CYS A 107 41.35 5.14 2.68
N LYS A 108 42.17 4.78 1.68
CA LYS A 108 43.57 5.17 1.61
C LYS A 108 43.81 6.10 0.43
N LYS A 109 44.36 7.27 0.69
CA LYS A 109 44.86 8.22 -0.31
C LYS A 109 46.37 8.02 -0.50
N ARG A 110 46.99 8.89 -1.28
CA ARG A 110 48.45 8.90 -1.48
C ARG A 110 49.13 9.21 -0.14
N ASP A 111 50.33 8.70 0.09
CA ASP A 111 51.08 9.05 1.31
C ASP A 111 51.29 10.57 1.39
N CYS A 112 51.25 11.11 2.61
CA CYS A 112 51.45 12.53 2.84
C CYS A 112 52.92 12.91 2.58
N CYS A 113 53.15 14.00 1.85
CA CYS A 113 54.50 14.55 1.71
C CYS A 113 54.96 15.09 3.07
N GLU A 114 56.15 14.69 3.52
CA GLU A 114 56.82 15.26 4.69
C GLU A 114 57.51 16.59 4.38
#